data_AF-A0A803MCH4-F1
#
_entry.id   AF-A0A803MCH4-F1
#
_cell.length_a   1.000
_cell.length_b   1.000
_cell.length_c   1.000
_cell.angle_alpha   90.00
_cell.angle_beta   90.00
_cell.angle_gamma   90.00
#
_symmetry.space_group_name_H-M   'P 1'
#
loop_
_entity.id
_entity.type
_entity.pdbx_description
1 polymer ?
#
loop_
_entity_poly.entity_id
_entity_poly.type
_entity_poly.pdbx_seq_one_letter_code
_entity_poly.pdbx_strand_id
1 'polypeptide(L)'
;DPRQGVIQAWYMDDSDEDQRLPHHKEPKQFVTLKHLDDLGVLSWRLDADNYETDGELKKIREARGYSYMDFCEVCPEKLPNYDEKIKHFFEEHLHTDEEIRYCVAGSGYFDVRDRDDKWIRIWVKKGAMIVLPAGIYHRFTLDSDNYIKAMRLFVGDPVWTPHNRPNDDLAARKAYLANFVNNGTYYNQDLYTIQTILPKDNVIPARYYVKEAAPAPKALKGDEMLKGIFLDVKKKFETALGVLRQEKITIAPEDPAAVQQYANVMKTVREKADLFSESQRIQYTIQTRTQNIQDARTYLLTLKEIRLKRGLSDELGAEAMMFDALDKVEKQLKKPLMRNDNQGMSLLMAEFDKINKKLGINPNDLPKYEEQLELKIAKAQLEELKKETTEAMETQAKKEEFQDEQMVDPKSLDIRNFI
;
A
#
# COMPACT_ATOMS: atom_id res chain seq x y z
N ASP A 1 -2.56 -17.27 -26.32
CA ASP A 1 -2.86 -16.69 -24.99
C ASP A 1 -3.80 -15.51 -25.20
N PRO A 2 -4.96 -15.41 -24.50
CA PRO A 2 -5.95 -14.36 -24.75
C PRO A 2 -5.40 -12.93 -24.58
N ARG A 3 -4.31 -12.76 -23.82
CA ARG A 3 -3.63 -11.49 -23.55
C ARG A 3 -2.86 -10.92 -24.75
N GLN A 4 -2.48 -11.75 -25.73
CA GLN A 4 -1.61 -11.35 -26.86
C GLN A 4 -2.17 -10.21 -27.73
N GLY A 5 -3.48 -10.00 -27.72
CA GLY A 5 -4.11 -8.88 -28.44
C GLY A 5 -3.91 -7.51 -27.78
N VAL A 6 -3.55 -7.49 -26.50
CA VAL A 6 -3.42 -6.26 -25.69
C VAL A 6 -2.06 -6.12 -25.02
N ILE A 7 -1.27 -7.20 -24.93
CA ILE A 7 0.08 -7.22 -24.37
C ILE A 7 1.03 -7.97 -25.29
N GLN A 8 2.20 -7.36 -25.56
CA GLN A 8 3.35 -7.99 -26.20
C GLN A 8 4.62 -7.60 -25.45
N ALA A 9 5.62 -8.47 -25.40
CA ALA A 9 6.89 -8.18 -24.75
C ALA A 9 8.10 -8.67 -25.54
N TRP A 10 9.22 -7.99 -25.41
CA TRP A 10 10.47 -8.33 -26.10
C TRP A 10 11.69 -7.76 -25.36
N TYR A 11 12.86 -8.33 -25.63
CA TYR A 11 14.13 -7.74 -25.19
C TYR A 11 14.47 -6.51 -26.01
N MET A 12 14.95 -5.47 -25.33
CA MET A 12 15.32 -4.20 -25.95
C MET A 12 16.71 -4.23 -26.59
N ASP A 13 16.91 -3.46 -27.66
CA ASP A 13 18.26 -3.09 -28.11
C ASP A 13 18.96 -2.15 -27.11
N ASP A 14 20.23 -1.84 -27.39
CA ASP A 14 21.06 -0.96 -26.56
C ASP A 14 21.16 0.46 -27.16
N SER A 15 20.20 0.86 -28.01
CA SER A 15 20.16 2.17 -28.66
C SER A 15 19.77 3.28 -27.69
N ASP A 16 20.33 4.48 -27.88
CA ASP A 16 19.98 5.71 -27.17
C ASP A 16 18.99 6.60 -27.97
N GLU A 17 18.36 6.04 -29.01
CA GLU A 17 17.27 6.67 -29.74
C GLU A 17 16.05 6.98 -28.84
N ASP A 18 15.05 7.66 -29.40
CA ASP A 18 13.83 8.06 -28.68
C ASP A 18 13.17 6.87 -27.98
N GLN A 19 13.14 6.92 -26.64
CA GLN A 19 12.60 5.90 -25.75
C GLN A 19 11.18 5.42 -26.10
N ARG A 20 10.40 6.21 -26.86
CA ARG A 20 9.03 5.89 -27.31
C ARG A 20 9.01 4.97 -28.53
N LEU A 21 10.15 4.70 -29.17
CA LEU A 21 10.25 3.72 -30.25
C LEU A 21 10.17 2.29 -29.72
N PRO A 22 9.90 1.26 -30.54
CA PRO A 22 9.82 -0.11 -30.04
C PRO A 22 11.14 -0.67 -29.46
N HIS A 23 12.30 -0.19 -29.89
CA HIS A 23 13.63 -0.69 -29.48
C HIS A 23 13.76 -2.22 -29.59
N HIS A 24 13.43 -2.78 -30.76
CA HIS A 24 13.61 -4.22 -30.97
C HIS A 24 15.08 -4.55 -31.24
N LYS A 25 15.60 -5.60 -30.61
CA LYS A 25 16.83 -6.26 -31.08
C LYS A 25 16.69 -6.74 -32.53
N GLU A 26 17.82 -6.85 -33.20
CA GLU A 26 17.94 -7.51 -34.50
C GLU A 26 18.81 -8.79 -34.40
N PRO A 27 18.24 -9.99 -34.59
CA PRO A 27 16.82 -10.27 -34.87
C PRO A 27 15.92 -10.06 -33.64
N LYS A 28 14.62 -9.84 -33.87
CA LYS A 28 13.62 -9.62 -32.80
C LYS A 28 13.60 -10.78 -31.80
N GLN A 29 13.66 -10.44 -30.51
CA GLN A 29 13.64 -11.40 -29.40
C GLN A 29 12.38 -11.19 -28.55
N PHE A 30 11.27 -11.83 -28.92
CA PHE A 30 10.04 -11.75 -28.15
C PHE A 30 10.13 -12.54 -26.84
N VAL A 31 9.49 -12.00 -25.81
CA VAL A 31 9.35 -12.60 -24.49
C VAL A 31 7.95 -13.18 -24.34
N THR A 32 7.87 -14.42 -23.88
CA THR A 32 6.56 -15.06 -23.63
C THR A 32 5.90 -14.48 -22.39
N LEU A 33 4.57 -14.41 -22.36
CA LEU A 33 3.86 -13.90 -21.17
C LEU A 33 4.10 -14.78 -19.95
N LYS A 34 4.33 -16.09 -20.14
CA LYS A 34 4.77 -16.98 -19.06
C LYS A 34 6.10 -16.54 -18.44
N HIS A 35 7.05 -16.04 -19.24
CA HIS A 35 8.32 -15.54 -18.71
C HIS A 35 8.11 -14.28 -17.85
N LEU A 36 7.15 -13.42 -18.22
CA LEU A 36 6.73 -12.30 -17.37
C LEU A 36 6.08 -12.79 -16.08
N ASP A 37 5.20 -13.80 -16.17
CA ASP A 37 4.58 -14.43 -14.99
C ASP A 37 5.66 -15.02 -14.05
N ASP A 38 6.75 -15.59 -14.59
CA ASP A 38 7.89 -16.13 -13.84
C ASP A 38 8.79 -15.03 -13.19
N LEU A 39 8.63 -13.77 -13.61
CA LEU A 39 9.19 -12.57 -12.98
C LEU A 39 8.19 -11.93 -11.98
N GLY A 40 7.02 -12.54 -11.78
CA GLY A 40 5.95 -12.01 -10.93
C GLY A 40 5.11 -10.91 -11.56
N VAL A 41 5.33 -10.59 -12.84
CA VAL A 41 4.52 -9.62 -13.58
C VAL A 41 3.23 -10.29 -14.03
N LEU A 42 2.13 -9.96 -13.38
CA LEU A 42 0.82 -10.53 -13.70
C LEU A 42 0.11 -9.66 -14.73
N SER A 43 -0.73 -10.29 -15.55
CA SER A 43 -1.48 -9.56 -16.56
C SER A 43 -2.80 -10.23 -16.96
N TRP A 44 -3.76 -9.40 -17.38
CA TRP A 44 -5.08 -9.80 -17.85
C TRP A 44 -5.48 -9.01 -19.09
N ARG A 45 -6.37 -9.61 -19.88
CA ARG A 45 -7.15 -8.91 -20.89
C ARG A 45 -8.56 -8.72 -20.38
N LEU A 46 -9.01 -7.47 -20.38
CA LEU A 46 -10.29 -7.03 -19.83
C LEU A 46 -11.07 -6.20 -20.85
N ASP A 47 -12.36 -5.97 -20.58
CA ASP A 47 -13.22 -5.12 -21.40
C ASP A 47 -13.07 -3.66 -20.97
N ALA A 48 -12.19 -2.93 -21.67
CA ALA A 48 -11.91 -1.53 -21.38
C ALA A 48 -13.05 -0.59 -21.79
N ASP A 49 -14.00 -1.03 -22.62
CA ASP A 49 -15.17 -0.22 -22.96
C ASP A 49 -16.23 -0.25 -21.85
N ASN A 50 -16.24 -1.33 -21.05
CA ASN A 50 -17.24 -1.54 -20.00
C ASN A 50 -16.61 -1.77 -18.62
N TYR A 51 -15.45 -1.15 -18.35
CA TYR A 51 -14.67 -1.38 -17.11
C TYR A 51 -15.48 -1.21 -15.82
N GLU A 52 -16.51 -0.36 -15.80
CA GLU A 52 -17.37 -0.15 -14.62
C GLU A 52 -18.22 -1.38 -14.29
N THR A 53 -18.51 -2.21 -15.29
CA THR A 53 -19.38 -3.39 -15.19
C THR A 53 -18.66 -4.69 -15.50
N ASP A 54 -17.35 -4.64 -15.78
CA ASP A 54 -16.54 -5.80 -16.11
C ASP A 54 -16.43 -6.73 -14.89
N GLY A 55 -17.09 -7.89 -15.01
CA GLY A 55 -17.09 -8.92 -13.97
C GLY A 55 -15.72 -9.52 -13.70
N GLU A 56 -14.82 -9.56 -14.69
CA GLU A 56 -13.46 -10.06 -14.49
C GLU A 56 -12.61 -9.03 -13.73
N LEU A 57 -12.71 -7.74 -14.06
CA LEU A 57 -12.06 -6.69 -13.27
C LEU A 57 -12.50 -6.75 -11.80
N LYS A 58 -13.82 -6.89 -11.57
CA LYS A 58 -14.36 -7.03 -10.22
C LYS A 58 -13.77 -8.22 -9.47
N LYS A 59 -13.72 -9.41 -10.10
CA LYS A 59 -13.13 -10.60 -9.48
C LYS A 59 -11.66 -10.39 -9.13
N ILE A 60 -10.88 -9.77 -10.02
CA ILE A 60 -9.46 -9.48 -9.77
C ILE A 60 -9.32 -8.55 -8.56
N ARG A 61 -10.11 -7.47 -8.51
CA ARG A 61 -10.09 -6.52 -7.40
C ARG A 61 -10.46 -7.17 -6.07
N GLU A 62 -11.49 -8.00 -6.05
CA GLU A 62 -11.92 -8.73 -4.84
C GLU A 62 -10.87 -9.75 -4.38
N ALA A 63 -10.33 -10.55 -5.30
CA ALA A 63 -9.33 -11.56 -4.99
C ALA A 63 -8.01 -10.95 -4.46
N ARG A 64 -7.62 -9.80 -5.00
CA ARG A 64 -6.34 -9.13 -4.65
C ARG A 64 -6.48 -7.98 -3.64
N GLY A 65 -7.70 -7.66 -3.20
CA GLY A 65 -7.95 -6.60 -2.21
C GLY A 65 -7.74 -5.18 -2.73
N TYR A 66 -7.94 -4.94 -4.03
CA TYR A 66 -7.78 -3.62 -4.65
C TYR A 66 -8.95 -2.70 -4.32
N SER A 67 -8.85 -2.03 -3.17
CA SER A 67 -9.87 -1.16 -2.60
C SER A 67 -9.85 0.26 -3.17
N TYR A 68 -8.70 0.75 -3.62
CA TYR A 68 -8.55 2.09 -4.19
C TYR A 68 -8.52 2.05 -5.72
N MET A 69 -9.09 3.07 -6.35
CA MET A 69 -8.91 3.30 -7.79
C MET A 69 -9.01 4.79 -8.14
N ASP A 70 -8.25 5.19 -9.15
CA ASP A 70 -8.44 6.46 -9.85
C ASP A 70 -8.02 6.34 -11.33
N PHE A 71 -8.05 7.45 -12.06
CA PHE A 71 -7.61 7.51 -13.45
C PHE A 71 -6.45 8.49 -13.61
N CYS A 72 -5.43 8.06 -14.34
CA CYS A 72 -4.33 8.89 -14.81
C CYS A 72 -4.38 8.93 -16.34
N GLU A 73 -4.46 10.13 -16.90
CA GLU A 73 -4.39 10.35 -18.33
C GLU A 73 -3.07 11.06 -18.64
N VAL A 74 -2.22 10.40 -19.42
CA VAL A 74 -0.86 10.83 -19.71
C VAL A 74 -0.80 11.19 -21.20
N CYS A 75 -0.81 12.50 -21.46
CA CYS A 75 -0.45 13.09 -22.73
C CYS A 75 0.01 14.54 -22.50
N PRO A 76 0.76 15.14 -23.44
CA PRO A 76 1.32 16.48 -23.29
C PRO A 76 0.29 17.54 -22.89
N GLU A 77 -0.94 17.44 -23.41
CA GLU A 77 -1.98 18.46 -23.24
C GLU A 77 -2.80 18.29 -21.95
N LYS A 78 -2.86 17.07 -21.38
CA LYS A 78 -3.78 16.75 -20.29
C LYS A 78 -3.10 16.50 -18.95
N LEU A 79 -1.82 16.13 -18.93
CA LEU A 79 -1.11 15.83 -17.70
C LEU A 79 -0.43 17.09 -17.15
N PRO A 80 -0.79 17.59 -15.95
CA PRO A 80 -0.07 18.69 -15.33
C PRO A 80 1.40 18.33 -15.06
N ASN A 81 2.32 19.25 -15.34
CA ASN A 81 3.77 19.04 -15.26
C ASN A 81 4.24 17.83 -16.09
N TYR A 82 3.67 17.65 -17.28
CA TYR A 82 3.94 16.51 -18.16
C TYR A 82 5.44 16.20 -18.35
N ASP A 83 6.24 17.22 -18.71
CA ASP A 83 7.67 17.03 -19.01
C ASP A 83 8.48 16.51 -17.81
N GLU A 84 8.11 16.92 -16.61
CA GLU A 84 8.74 16.47 -15.36
C GLU A 84 8.24 15.07 -14.99
N LYS A 85 6.93 14.83 -15.06
CA LYS A 85 6.33 13.53 -14.73
C LYS A 85 6.80 12.42 -15.65
N ILE A 86 6.89 12.65 -16.97
CA ILE A 86 7.39 11.64 -17.92
C ILE A 86 8.85 11.27 -17.61
N LYS A 87 9.69 12.24 -17.22
CA LYS A 87 11.07 11.94 -16.81
C LYS A 87 11.10 11.04 -15.57
N HIS A 88 10.29 11.35 -14.56
CA HIS A 88 10.20 10.51 -13.36
C HIS A 88 9.64 9.11 -13.64
N PHE A 89 8.64 8.99 -14.52
CA PHE A 89 8.12 7.69 -14.91
C PHE A 89 9.18 6.85 -15.64
N PHE A 90 10.04 7.48 -16.44
CA PHE A 90 11.04 6.77 -17.23
C PHE A 90 12.37 6.52 -16.50
N GLU A 91 12.65 7.25 -15.43
CA GLU A 91 13.78 6.94 -14.56
C GLU A 91 13.58 5.54 -13.95
N GLU A 92 14.62 4.69 -13.97
CA GLU A 92 14.51 3.33 -13.44
C GLU A 92 14.28 3.35 -11.92
N HIS A 93 13.17 2.78 -11.47
CA HIS A 93 12.76 2.81 -10.07
C HIS A 93 12.06 1.52 -9.63
N LEU A 94 11.77 1.43 -8.34
CA LEU A 94 10.90 0.41 -7.74
C LEU A 94 9.91 1.03 -6.76
N HIS A 95 8.89 0.25 -6.41
CA HIS A 95 7.93 0.58 -5.35
C HIS A 95 7.94 -0.48 -4.25
N THR A 96 7.57 -0.08 -3.03
CA THR A 96 7.40 -0.99 -1.88
C THR A 96 6.11 -1.81 -1.95
N ASP A 97 5.21 -1.44 -2.86
CA ASP A 97 3.90 -2.02 -3.09
C ASP A 97 3.74 -2.40 -4.57
N GLU A 98 2.65 -3.08 -4.92
CA GLU A 98 2.35 -3.41 -6.32
C GLU A 98 2.04 -2.15 -7.15
N GLU A 99 2.61 -2.05 -8.35
CA GLU A 99 2.19 -1.07 -9.34
C GLU A 99 1.14 -1.70 -10.26
N ILE A 100 -0.13 -1.35 -10.05
CA ILE A 100 -1.27 -1.88 -10.79
C ILE A 100 -1.79 -0.84 -11.78
N ARG A 101 -1.85 -1.22 -13.06
CA ARG A 101 -2.29 -0.35 -14.16
C ARG A 101 -3.23 -1.11 -15.08
N TYR A 102 -4.42 -0.55 -15.29
CA TYR A 102 -5.37 -1.03 -16.29
C TYR A 102 -5.54 0.00 -17.40
N CYS A 103 -4.99 -0.29 -18.58
CA CYS A 103 -5.03 0.57 -19.74
C CYS A 103 -6.46 0.61 -20.34
N VAL A 104 -7.18 1.70 -20.12
CA VAL A 104 -8.56 1.88 -20.61
C VAL A 104 -8.63 2.64 -21.94
N ALA A 105 -7.57 3.36 -22.31
CA ALA A 105 -7.40 3.94 -23.64
C ALA A 105 -5.92 4.16 -23.97
N GLY A 106 -5.58 4.24 -25.25
CA GLY A 106 -4.20 4.45 -25.70
C GLY A 106 -3.28 3.24 -25.45
N SER A 107 -1.99 3.52 -25.31
CA SER A 107 -0.94 2.52 -25.13
C SER A 107 0.37 3.11 -24.59
N GLY A 108 1.25 2.24 -24.12
CA GLY A 108 2.57 2.63 -23.62
C GLY A 108 3.43 1.43 -23.27
N TYR A 109 4.67 1.68 -22.87
CA TYR A 109 5.65 0.67 -22.52
C TYR A 109 5.94 0.67 -21.02
N PHE A 110 5.87 -0.51 -20.42
CA PHE A 110 6.50 -0.80 -19.14
C PHE A 110 7.76 -1.62 -19.40
N ASP A 111 8.92 -1.05 -19.08
CA ASP A 111 10.17 -1.80 -19.16
C ASP A 111 10.45 -2.40 -17.77
N VAL A 112 10.84 -3.68 -17.72
CA VAL A 112 11.19 -4.39 -16.48
C VAL A 112 12.54 -5.09 -16.62
N ARG A 113 13.26 -5.25 -15.51
CA ARG A 113 14.50 -6.05 -15.47
C ARG A 113 14.19 -7.54 -15.35
N ASP A 114 14.83 -8.35 -16.20
CA ASP A 114 14.82 -9.80 -16.06
C ASP A 114 15.83 -10.29 -14.99
N ARG A 115 16.01 -11.61 -14.89
CA ARG A 115 16.93 -12.22 -13.90
C ARG A 115 18.41 -11.93 -14.18
N ASP A 116 18.76 -11.62 -15.43
CA ASP A 116 20.11 -11.22 -15.84
C ASP A 116 20.29 -9.70 -15.85
N ASP A 117 19.33 -8.96 -15.28
CA ASP A 117 19.30 -7.51 -15.25
C ASP A 117 19.21 -6.87 -16.65
N LYS A 118 18.62 -7.56 -17.64
CA LYS A 118 18.36 -7.06 -19.00
C LYS A 118 16.97 -6.45 -19.09
N TRP A 119 16.81 -5.43 -19.92
CA TRP A 119 15.51 -4.81 -20.17
C TRP A 119 14.61 -5.68 -21.04
N ILE A 120 13.40 -5.93 -20.52
CA ILE A 120 12.26 -6.43 -21.27
C ILE A 120 11.25 -5.29 -21.39
N ARG A 121 10.92 -4.90 -22.62
CA ARG A 121 9.86 -3.94 -22.92
C ARG A 121 8.53 -4.67 -23.01
N ILE A 122 7.53 -4.20 -22.26
CA ILE A 122 6.16 -4.70 -22.25
C ILE A 122 5.25 -3.63 -22.84
N TRP A 123 4.74 -3.86 -24.04
CA TRP A 123 3.77 -2.98 -24.68
C TRP A 123 2.36 -3.31 -24.19
N VAL A 124 1.75 -2.36 -23.49
CA VAL A 124 0.37 -2.45 -23.05
C VAL A 124 -0.52 -1.58 -23.92
N LYS A 125 -1.68 -2.11 -24.28
CA LYS A 125 -2.71 -1.42 -25.07
C LYS A 125 -4.04 -1.42 -24.33
N LYS A 126 -5.00 -0.64 -24.82
CA LYS A 126 -6.40 -0.68 -24.34
C LYS A 126 -6.87 -2.13 -24.10
N GLY A 127 -7.37 -2.39 -22.88
CA GLY A 127 -7.80 -3.72 -22.42
C GLY A 127 -6.74 -4.50 -21.66
N ALA A 128 -5.48 -4.06 -21.63
CA ALA A 128 -4.42 -4.67 -20.83
C ALA A 128 -4.47 -4.18 -19.38
N MET A 129 -4.61 -5.11 -18.44
CA MET A 129 -4.27 -4.88 -17.03
C MET A 129 -2.94 -5.55 -16.73
N ILE A 130 -2.03 -4.80 -16.11
CA ILE A 130 -0.70 -5.28 -15.69
C ILE A 130 -0.49 -4.97 -14.20
N VAL A 131 0.18 -5.88 -13.51
CA VAL A 131 0.60 -5.73 -12.12
C VAL A 131 2.10 -5.99 -12.07
N LEU A 132 2.86 -4.97 -11.70
CA LEU A 132 4.28 -5.10 -11.42
C LEU A 132 4.44 -5.39 -9.92
N PRO A 133 5.15 -6.46 -9.53
CA PRO A 133 5.28 -6.83 -8.13
C PRO A 133 6.16 -5.82 -7.37
N ALA A 134 5.88 -5.61 -6.09
CA ALA A 134 6.72 -4.81 -5.20
C ALA A 134 8.20 -5.25 -5.30
N GLY A 135 9.12 -4.28 -5.41
CA GLY A 135 10.55 -4.53 -5.48
C GLY A 135 11.13 -4.88 -6.86
N ILE A 136 10.33 -4.96 -7.92
CA ILE A 136 10.85 -5.06 -9.30
C ILE A 136 11.37 -3.70 -9.77
N TYR A 137 12.55 -3.67 -10.40
CA TYR A 137 13.00 -2.48 -11.12
C TYR A 137 12.26 -2.38 -12.44
N HIS A 138 11.67 -1.21 -12.66
CA HIS A 138 10.88 -0.91 -13.83
C HIS A 138 10.91 0.58 -14.18
N ARG A 139 10.36 0.90 -15.34
CA ARG A 139 10.09 2.28 -15.79
C ARG A 139 8.93 2.28 -16.78
N PHE A 140 8.33 3.45 -16.97
CA PHE A 140 7.23 3.66 -17.90
C PHE A 140 7.57 4.76 -18.91
N THR A 141 7.19 4.55 -20.17
CA THR A 141 7.17 5.58 -21.21
C THR A 141 5.95 5.42 -22.10
N LEU A 142 5.49 6.52 -22.69
CA LEU A 142 4.55 6.45 -23.81
C LEU A 142 5.22 5.75 -24.99
N ASP A 143 4.40 5.24 -25.90
CA ASP A 143 4.86 4.91 -27.26
C ASP A 143 4.71 6.12 -28.20
N SER A 144 4.91 5.91 -29.50
CA SER A 144 4.83 6.96 -30.52
C SER A 144 3.45 7.63 -30.62
N ASP A 145 2.38 7.00 -30.12
CA ASP A 145 1.04 7.57 -30.15
C ASP A 145 0.83 8.62 -29.04
N ASN A 146 1.78 8.73 -28.10
CA ASN A 146 1.84 9.78 -27.08
C ASN A 146 0.58 9.93 -26.20
N TYR A 147 -0.15 8.83 -26.01
CA TYR A 147 -1.38 8.85 -25.24
C TYR A 147 -1.63 7.53 -24.53
N ILE A 148 -1.85 7.60 -23.22
CA ILE A 148 -2.46 6.52 -22.45
C ILE A 148 -3.44 7.08 -21.43
N LYS A 149 -4.55 6.38 -21.22
CA LYS A 149 -5.42 6.55 -20.06
C LYS A 149 -5.41 5.25 -19.28
N ALA A 150 -4.88 5.29 -18.06
CA ALA A 150 -4.77 4.14 -17.17
C ALA A 150 -5.64 4.34 -15.93
N MET A 151 -6.43 3.33 -15.61
CA MET A 151 -6.97 3.16 -14.26
C MET A 151 -5.85 2.65 -13.36
N ARG A 152 -5.56 3.36 -12.27
CA ARG A 152 -4.61 2.90 -11.25
C ARG A 152 -5.40 2.23 -10.15
N LEU A 153 -4.90 1.10 -9.65
CA LEU A 153 -5.51 0.39 -8.53
C LEU A 153 -4.49 0.25 -7.41
N PHE A 154 -4.98 0.11 -6.17
CA PHE A 154 -4.11 -0.05 -5.00
C PHE A 154 -4.82 -0.83 -3.87
N VAL A 155 -4.02 -1.43 -2.98
CA VAL A 155 -4.51 -2.03 -1.72
C VAL A 155 -4.44 -0.97 -0.62
N GLY A 156 -5.60 -0.54 -0.10
CA GLY A 156 -5.65 0.58 0.85
C GLY A 156 -5.36 1.93 0.18
N ASP A 157 -4.88 2.89 0.97
CA ASP A 157 -4.52 4.23 0.49
C ASP A 157 -3.20 4.17 -0.31
N PRO A 158 -3.12 4.83 -1.47
CA PRO A 158 -1.97 4.68 -2.35
C PRO A 158 -0.74 5.42 -1.83
N VAL A 159 0.41 4.75 -1.89
CA VAL A 159 1.74 5.36 -1.75
C VAL A 159 2.43 5.25 -3.10
N TRP A 160 2.60 6.39 -3.79
CA TRP A 160 3.16 6.44 -5.15
C TRP A 160 4.67 6.67 -5.19
N THR A 161 5.35 6.68 -4.05
CA THR A 161 6.76 7.07 -3.94
C THR A 161 7.66 6.14 -4.76
N PRO A 162 8.33 6.64 -5.82
CA PRO A 162 9.33 5.86 -6.53
C PRO A 162 10.65 5.86 -5.75
N HIS A 163 11.34 4.73 -5.78
CA HIS A 163 12.71 4.58 -5.27
C HIS A 163 13.64 4.32 -6.45
N ASN A 164 14.27 5.39 -6.96
CA ASN A 164 15.15 5.32 -8.14
C ASN A 164 16.35 4.42 -7.87
N ARG A 165 16.73 3.60 -8.83
CA ARG A 165 17.88 2.71 -8.67
C ARG A 165 19.17 3.53 -8.41
N PRO A 166 20.04 3.15 -7.43
CA PRO A 166 20.02 1.95 -6.60
C PRO A 166 19.18 2.08 -5.31
N ASN A 167 18.44 1.02 -4.97
CA ASN A 167 17.68 0.87 -3.71
C ASN A 167 17.57 -0.61 -3.30
N ASP A 168 18.68 -1.34 -3.41
CA ASP A 168 18.72 -2.81 -3.19
C ASP A 168 18.59 -3.25 -1.73
N ASP A 169 18.71 -2.31 -0.79
CA ASP A 169 18.59 -2.54 0.65
C ASP A 169 17.14 -2.60 1.14
N LEU A 170 16.19 -2.08 0.35
CA LEU A 170 14.76 -2.10 0.69
C LEU A 170 14.22 -3.52 0.90
N ALA A 171 13.36 -3.68 1.90
CA ALA A 171 12.77 -4.98 2.25
C ALA A 171 11.96 -5.58 1.07
N ALA A 172 11.21 -4.75 0.35
CA ALA A 172 10.45 -5.17 -0.83
C ALA A 172 11.37 -5.73 -1.93
N ARG A 173 12.53 -5.10 -2.17
CA ARG A 173 13.52 -5.55 -3.16
C ARG A 173 14.13 -6.89 -2.76
N LYS A 174 14.53 -7.05 -1.50
CA LYS A 174 15.04 -8.32 -0.97
C LYS A 174 14.00 -9.45 -1.09
N ALA A 175 12.74 -9.16 -0.78
CA ALA A 175 11.64 -10.10 -0.93
C ALA A 175 11.39 -10.49 -2.40
N TYR A 176 11.40 -9.53 -3.31
CA TYR A 176 11.31 -9.79 -4.75
C TYR A 176 12.41 -10.72 -5.24
N LEU A 177 13.67 -10.41 -4.90
CA LEU A 177 14.82 -11.23 -5.28
C LEU A 177 14.70 -12.66 -4.75
N ALA A 178 14.30 -12.81 -3.48
CA ALA A 178 14.08 -14.12 -2.88
C ALA A 178 12.97 -14.91 -3.59
N ASN A 179 11.87 -14.26 -4.00
CA ASN A 179 10.70 -14.95 -4.55
C ASN A 179 10.84 -15.27 -6.05
N PHE A 180 11.45 -14.37 -6.85
CA PHE A 180 11.37 -14.42 -8.31
C PHE A 180 12.71 -14.55 -9.04
N VAL A 181 13.84 -14.25 -8.38
CA VAL A 181 15.16 -14.22 -9.04
C VAL A 181 16.08 -15.33 -8.51
N ASN A 182 16.20 -15.47 -7.19
CA ASN A 182 17.17 -16.35 -6.55
C ASN A 182 16.70 -17.81 -6.40
N ASN A 183 15.47 -18.14 -6.82
CA ASN A 183 14.88 -19.46 -6.62
C ASN A 183 15.41 -20.51 -7.62
N GLY A 184 16.63 -20.97 -7.35
CA GLY A 184 17.14 -22.31 -7.67
C GLY A 184 16.92 -23.33 -6.54
N THR A 185 16.31 -22.96 -5.41
CA THR A 185 16.01 -23.90 -4.31
C THR A 185 14.79 -23.46 -3.52
N TYR A 186 13.81 -24.37 -3.42
CA TYR A 186 12.56 -24.36 -2.66
C TYR A 186 11.25 -23.96 -3.40
N TYR A 187 10.56 -25.02 -3.84
CA TYR A 187 9.15 -25.08 -4.24
C TYR A 187 8.20 -24.43 -3.22
N ASN A 188 7.19 -23.69 -3.71
CA ASN A 188 5.83 -24.22 -3.78
C ASN A 188 4.90 -23.36 -4.64
N GLN A 189 4.29 -24.02 -5.61
CA GLN A 189 3.36 -23.47 -6.61
C GLN A 189 1.89 -23.61 -6.16
N ASP A 190 1.65 -23.79 -4.85
CA ASP A 190 0.35 -24.20 -4.29
C ASP A 190 -0.36 -23.12 -3.43
N LEU A 191 0.11 -21.87 -3.44
CA LEU A 191 -0.50 -20.78 -2.65
C LEU A 191 -1.48 -19.87 -3.40
N TYR A 192 -1.76 -20.13 -4.68
CA TYR A 192 -2.72 -19.35 -5.46
C TYR A 192 -4.10 -20.00 -5.65
N THR A 193 -4.32 -21.22 -5.14
CA THR A 193 -5.49 -22.05 -5.51
C THR A 193 -6.52 -22.23 -4.38
N ILE A 194 -6.39 -21.57 -3.22
CA ILE A 194 -7.29 -21.74 -2.07
C ILE A 194 -8.13 -20.47 -1.80
N GLN A 195 -8.74 -19.92 -2.86
CA GLN A 195 -9.85 -18.95 -2.73
C GLN A 195 -11.11 -19.38 -3.51
N THR A 196 -11.11 -20.58 -4.10
CA THR A 196 -12.20 -21.12 -4.92
C THR A 196 -12.91 -22.28 -4.22
N ILE A 197 -13.62 -22.01 -3.13
CA ILE A 197 -14.72 -22.89 -2.67
C ILE A 197 -15.94 -22.02 -2.27
N LEU A 198 -16.98 -22.18 -3.09
CA LEU A 198 -18.34 -21.58 -3.22
C LEU A 198 -19.24 -21.68 -1.95
N PRO A 199 -20.49 -21.09 -1.86
CA PRO A 199 -21.43 -20.63 -2.93
C PRO A 199 -22.09 -19.23 -2.76
N LYS A 200 -22.30 -18.47 -3.86
CA LYS A 200 -23.54 -18.27 -4.67
C LYS A 200 -24.79 -17.74 -3.93
N ASP A 201 -25.12 -16.46 -4.17
CA ASP A 201 -26.33 -15.97 -4.87
C ASP A 201 -26.74 -14.55 -4.40
N ASN A 202 -26.60 -13.55 -5.27
CA ASN A 202 -27.72 -12.77 -5.82
C ASN A 202 -27.24 -11.60 -6.71
N VAL A 203 -27.81 -11.57 -7.91
CA VAL A 203 -27.71 -10.56 -8.97
C VAL A 203 -28.81 -9.51 -8.76
N ILE A 204 -28.57 -8.22 -9.06
CA ILE A 204 -29.45 -7.39 -9.92
C ILE A 204 -28.62 -6.37 -10.75
N PRO A 205 -28.85 -6.23 -12.09
CA PRO A 205 -28.17 -5.30 -13.01
C PRO A 205 -28.87 -3.95 -13.19
N ALA A 206 -28.14 -2.94 -13.67
CA ALA A 206 -28.60 -1.59 -13.97
C ALA A 206 -29.49 -1.50 -15.23
N ARG A 207 -30.77 -1.86 -15.09
CA ARG A 207 -31.87 -1.30 -15.94
C ARG A 207 -32.63 -0.16 -15.23
N TYR A 208 -32.12 0.37 -14.13
CA TYR A 208 -32.90 1.22 -13.22
C TYR A 208 -32.88 2.74 -13.47
N TYR A 209 -32.30 3.22 -14.58
CA TYR A 209 -32.32 4.67 -14.90
C TYR A 209 -33.04 5.03 -16.21
N VAL A 210 -33.99 4.22 -16.68
CA VAL A 210 -34.98 4.70 -17.66
C VAL A 210 -36.34 4.01 -17.44
N LYS A 211 -37.19 4.60 -16.60
CA LYS A 211 -38.64 4.73 -16.84
C LYS A 211 -39.27 5.61 -15.76
N GLU A 212 -39.90 6.68 -16.22
CA GLU A 212 -40.77 7.53 -15.41
C GLU A 212 -41.87 6.71 -14.71
N ALA A 213 -42.21 7.14 -13.49
CA ALA A 213 -43.40 6.81 -12.70
C ALA A 213 -43.61 5.33 -12.27
N ALA A 214 -42.95 4.91 -11.18
CA ALA A 214 -43.44 3.85 -10.29
C ALA A 214 -42.98 4.14 -8.83
N PRO A 215 -43.74 3.77 -7.78
CA PRO A 215 -43.37 4.06 -6.40
C PRO A 215 -42.05 3.35 -6.04
N ALA A 216 -41.18 4.06 -5.30
CA ALA A 216 -39.80 3.66 -5.04
C ALA A 216 -39.71 2.23 -4.46
N PRO A 217 -38.80 1.37 -4.98
CA PRO A 217 -38.57 0.05 -4.39
C PRO A 217 -37.98 0.22 -2.98
N LYS A 218 -38.37 -0.68 -2.06
CA LYS A 218 -37.85 -0.70 -0.69
C LYS A 218 -36.33 -0.89 -0.71
N ALA A 219 -35.61 -0.08 0.08
CA ALA A 219 -34.15 -0.08 0.16
C ALA A 219 -33.56 -1.48 0.41
N LEU A 220 -32.49 -1.82 -0.32
CA LEU A 220 -31.72 -3.05 -0.10
C LEU A 220 -30.80 -2.85 1.12
N LYS A 221 -30.73 -3.83 2.02
CA LYS A 221 -29.91 -3.75 3.26
C LYS A 221 -28.42 -3.47 3.01
N GLY A 222 -27.88 -3.85 1.84
CA GLY A 222 -26.49 -3.55 1.44
C GLY A 222 -26.24 -2.08 1.12
N ASP A 223 -27.24 -1.37 0.58
CA ASP A 223 -27.13 0.06 0.30
C ASP A 223 -27.05 0.87 1.59
N GLU A 224 -27.79 0.45 2.62
CA GLU A 224 -27.73 1.04 3.96
C GLU A 224 -26.35 0.81 4.60
N MET A 225 -25.74 -0.36 4.40
CA MET A 225 -24.39 -0.66 4.88
C MET A 225 -23.31 0.20 4.21
N LEU A 226 -23.32 0.30 2.86
CA LEU A 226 -22.33 1.10 2.13
C LEU A 226 -22.51 2.60 2.36
N LYS A 227 -23.76 3.08 2.38
CA LYS A 227 -24.06 4.45 2.82
C LYS A 227 -23.60 4.65 4.26
N GLY A 228 -23.78 3.67 5.13
CA GLY A 228 -23.27 3.68 6.50
C GLY A 228 -21.75 3.88 6.56
N ILE A 229 -20.98 3.13 5.77
CA ILE A 229 -19.51 3.25 5.70
C ILE A 229 -19.09 4.62 5.15
N PHE A 230 -19.69 5.07 4.04
CA PHE A 230 -19.37 6.40 3.49
C PHE A 230 -19.72 7.52 4.47
N LEU A 231 -20.89 7.44 5.12
CA LEU A 231 -21.30 8.40 6.14
C LEU A 231 -20.37 8.35 7.36
N ASP A 232 -19.90 7.18 7.76
CA ASP A 232 -18.92 7.03 8.83
C ASP A 232 -17.59 7.71 8.47
N VAL A 233 -17.01 7.39 7.31
CA VAL A 233 -15.77 8.01 6.82
C VAL A 233 -15.92 9.53 6.70
N LYS A 234 -17.02 10.00 6.10
CA LYS A 234 -17.32 11.43 5.97
C LYS A 234 -17.43 12.09 7.35
N LYS A 235 -18.15 11.49 8.30
CA LYS A 235 -18.30 12.00 9.67
C LYS A 235 -16.94 12.09 10.37
N LYS A 236 -16.08 11.09 10.22
CA LYS A 236 -14.73 11.07 10.79
C LYS A 236 -13.86 12.19 10.20
N PHE A 237 -13.92 12.37 8.89
CA PHE A 237 -13.23 13.47 8.20
C PHE A 237 -13.73 14.85 8.65
N GLU A 238 -15.05 15.08 8.68
CA GLU A 238 -15.65 16.33 9.16
C GLU A 238 -15.29 16.62 10.63
N THR A 239 -15.22 15.57 11.45
CA THR A 239 -14.80 15.68 12.86
C THR A 239 -13.33 16.09 12.97
N ALA A 240 -12.45 15.50 12.17
CA ALA A 240 -11.04 15.87 12.11
C ALA A 240 -10.86 17.33 11.69
N LEU A 241 -11.52 17.76 10.60
CA LEU A 241 -11.49 19.16 10.15
C LEU A 241 -12.04 20.12 11.21
N GLY A 242 -13.10 19.73 11.91
CA GLY A 242 -13.69 20.53 12.98
C GLY A 242 -12.70 20.83 14.11
N VAL A 243 -11.83 19.88 14.46
CA VAL A 243 -10.75 20.10 15.43
C VAL A 243 -9.66 20.98 14.84
N LEU A 244 -9.18 20.67 13.63
CA LEU A 244 -8.08 21.40 12.99
C LEU A 244 -8.41 22.88 12.71
N ARG A 245 -9.69 23.22 12.48
CA ARG A 245 -10.16 24.60 12.33
C ARG A 245 -10.15 25.42 13.62
N GLN A 246 -10.12 24.77 14.78
CA GLN A 246 -10.12 25.46 16.08
C GLN A 246 -8.69 25.68 16.59
N GLU A 247 -7.81 24.71 16.33
CA GLU A 247 -6.46 24.67 16.85
C GLU A 247 -5.47 25.42 15.94
N LYS A 248 -4.70 26.35 16.51
CA LYS A 248 -3.59 26.98 15.78
C LYS A 248 -2.37 26.08 15.84
N ILE A 249 -1.97 25.54 14.69
CA ILE A 249 -0.80 24.67 14.57
C ILE A 249 0.43 25.50 14.23
N THR A 250 1.46 25.41 15.07
CA THR A 250 2.75 26.05 14.81
C THR A 250 3.65 25.10 14.02
N ILE A 251 4.05 25.49 12.80
CA ILE A 251 4.88 24.66 11.92
C ILE A 251 6.36 24.81 12.31
N ALA A 252 6.76 24.17 13.42
CA ALA A 252 8.12 24.22 13.98
C ALA A 252 8.59 22.83 14.45
N PRO A 253 9.01 21.93 13.54
CA PRO A 253 9.44 20.57 13.91
C PRO A 253 10.68 20.54 14.82
N GLU A 254 11.48 21.61 14.82
CA GLU A 254 12.63 21.76 15.71
C GLU A 254 12.27 22.22 17.13
N ASP A 255 11.05 22.69 17.37
CA ASP A 255 10.58 23.14 18.69
C ASP A 255 9.80 22.01 19.40
N PRO A 256 10.33 21.46 20.52
CA PRO A 256 9.64 20.41 21.26
C PRO A 256 8.24 20.79 21.74
N ALA A 257 8.00 22.07 22.05
CA ALA A 257 6.68 22.53 22.50
C ALA A 257 5.66 22.50 21.35
N ALA A 258 6.07 22.89 20.14
CA ALA A 258 5.24 22.83 18.95
C ALA A 258 4.93 21.37 18.55
N VAL A 259 5.93 20.48 18.61
CA VAL A 259 5.74 19.03 18.38
C VAL A 259 4.76 18.43 19.38
N GLN A 260 4.92 18.74 20.68
CA GLN A 260 4.01 18.27 21.72
C GLN A 260 2.58 18.79 21.52
N GLN A 261 2.43 20.07 21.17
CA GLN A 261 1.14 20.67 20.87
C GLN A 261 0.47 19.94 19.70
N TYR A 262 1.20 19.75 18.59
CA TYR A 262 0.68 19.07 17.41
C TYR A 262 0.30 17.60 17.70
N ALA A 263 1.12 16.88 18.46
CA ALA A 263 0.80 15.52 18.91
C ALA A 263 -0.51 15.48 19.71
N ASN A 264 -0.74 16.44 20.60
CA ASN A 264 -1.98 16.54 21.39
C ASN A 264 -3.20 16.85 20.50
N VAL A 265 -3.05 17.72 19.49
CA VAL A 265 -4.11 18.02 18.51
C VAL A 265 -4.45 16.75 17.72
N MET A 266 -3.45 16.04 17.18
CA MET A 266 -3.67 14.80 16.42
C MET A 266 -4.25 13.67 17.27
N LYS A 267 -3.88 13.59 18.55
CA LYS A 267 -4.52 12.70 19.52
C LYS A 267 -6.00 13.04 19.69
N THR A 268 -6.33 14.31 19.87
CA THR A 268 -7.71 14.80 19.99
C THR A 268 -8.52 14.49 18.72
N VAL A 269 -7.92 14.68 17.54
CA VAL A 269 -8.53 14.30 16.25
C VAL A 269 -8.86 12.81 16.24
N ARG A 270 -7.90 11.94 16.58
CA ARG A 270 -8.13 10.48 16.59
C ARG A 270 -9.22 10.07 17.57
N GLU A 271 -9.18 10.59 18.79
CA GLU A 271 -10.17 10.27 19.82
C GLU A 271 -11.57 10.73 19.42
N LYS A 272 -11.73 11.95 18.90
CA LYS A 272 -13.04 12.46 18.47
C LYS A 272 -13.55 11.79 17.21
N ALA A 273 -12.67 11.42 16.28
CA ALA A 273 -13.02 10.74 15.03
C ALA A 273 -13.09 9.21 15.18
N ASP A 274 -13.02 8.67 16.41
CA ASP A 274 -13.06 7.22 16.67
C ASP A 274 -12.05 6.44 15.81
N LEU A 275 -10.82 6.97 15.74
CA LEU A 275 -9.69 6.36 15.03
C LEU A 275 -8.76 5.70 16.05
N PHE A 276 -8.37 4.45 15.76
CA PHE A 276 -7.43 3.72 16.59
C PHE A 276 -6.04 4.37 16.61
N SER A 277 -5.43 4.43 17.80
CA SER A 277 -3.99 4.58 17.97
C SER A 277 -3.23 3.39 17.36
N GLU A 278 -1.92 3.52 17.17
CA GLU A 278 -1.14 2.39 16.61
C GLU A 278 -1.16 1.15 17.52
N SER A 279 -1.12 1.34 18.85
CA SER A 279 -1.25 0.24 19.80
C SER A 279 -2.62 -0.44 19.73
N GLN A 280 -3.70 0.35 19.61
CA GLN A 280 -5.06 -0.17 19.41
C GLN A 280 -5.18 -0.93 18.08
N ARG A 281 -4.55 -0.44 17.00
CA ARG A 281 -4.49 -1.15 15.70
C ARG A 281 -3.77 -2.49 15.81
N ILE A 282 -2.63 -2.52 16.52
CA ILE A 282 -1.88 -3.75 16.78
C ILE A 282 -2.75 -4.73 17.59
N GLN A 283 -3.36 -4.26 18.67
CA GLN A 283 -4.25 -5.07 19.51
C GLN A 283 -5.43 -5.64 18.71
N TYR A 284 -6.10 -4.80 17.92
CA TYR A 284 -7.19 -5.21 17.05
C TYR A 284 -6.75 -6.27 16.04
N THR A 285 -5.57 -6.09 15.43
CA THR A 285 -5.00 -7.06 14.48
C THR A 285 -4.75 -8.41 15.15
N ILE A 286 -4.13 -8.40 16.33
CA ILE A 286 -3.85 -9.61 17.11
C ILE A 286 -5.15 -10.31 17.48
N GLN A 287 -6.11 -9.59 18.06
CA GLN A 287 -7.41 -10.16 18.46
C GLN A 287 -8.12 -10.81 17.28
N THR A 288 -8.26 -10.08 16.18
CA THR A 288 -8.97 -10.56 14.98
C THR A 288 -8.35 -11.82 14.40
N ARG A 289 -7.01 -11.90 14.37
CA ARG A 289 -6.29 -13.05 13.81
C ARG A 289 -6.18 -14.24 14.76
N THR A 290 -6.34 -14.01 16.06
CA THR A 290 -6.12 -15.05 17.07
C THR A 290 -7.38 -15.48 17.83
N GLN A 291 -8.54 -14.86 17.55
CA GLN A 291 -9.80 -15.11 18.26
C GLN A 291 -10.21 -16.59 18.33
N ASN A 292 -9.96 -17.35 17.26
CA ASN A 292 -10.37 -18.76 17.15
C ASN A 292 -9.25 -19.74 17.49
N ILE A 293 -8.06 -19.26 17.86
CA ILE A 293 -6.91 -20.11 18.16
C ILE A 293 -7.01 -20.61 19.59
N GLN A 294 -7.02 -21.92 19.79
CA GLN A 294 -7.26 -22.52 21.11
C GLN A 294 -5.98 -22.87 21.87
N ASP A 295 -4.89 -23.19 21.19
CA ASP A 295 -3.62 -23.56 21.80
C ASP A 295 -2.61 -22.40 21.80
N ALA A 296 -1.69 -22.40 22.76
CA ALA A 296 -0.71 -21.34 22.95
C ALA A 296 0.36 -21.33 21.85
N ARG A 297 0.72 -22.49 21.29
CA ARG A 297 1.77 -22.59 20.26
C ARG A 297 1.35 -21.93 18.96
N THR A 298 0.17 -22.28 18.44
CA THR A 298 -0.42 -21.67 17.25
C THR A 298 -0.62 -20.17 17.45
N TYR A 299 -0.99 -19.74 18.67
CA TYR A 299 -1.12 -18.33 19.01
C TYR A 299 0.23 -17.59 18.87
N LEU A 300 1.31 -18.11 19.46
CA LEU A 300 2.64 -17.52 19.35
C LEU A 300 3.18 -17.54 17.90
N LEU A 301 2.92 -18.61 17.14
CA LEU A 301 3.26 -18.67 15.72
C LEU A 301 2.52 -17.59 14.92
N THR A 302 1.24 -17.36 15.21
CA THR A 302 0.48 -16.29 14.56
C THR A 302 1.00 -14.90 14.95
N LEU A 303 1.42 -14.69 16.21
CA LEU A 303 2.08 -13.45 16.60
C LEU A 303 3.40 -13.23 15.85
N LYS A 304 4.22 -14.28 15.70
CA LYS A 304 5.43 -14.26 14.88
C LYS A 304 5.12 -13.87 13.44
N GLU A 305 4.10 -14.46 12.83
CA GLU A 305 3.67 -14.09 11.47
C GLU A 305 3.22 -12.64 11.37
N ILE A 306 2.45 -12.14 12.35
CA ILE A 306 2.02 -10.73 12.39
C ILE A 306 3.25 -9.81 12.46
N ARG A 307 4.22 -10.13 13.32
CA ARG A 307 5.47 -9.37 13.47
C ARG A 307 6.26 -9.33 12.16
N LEU A 308 6.48 -10.49 11.54
CA LEU A 308 7.23 -10.61 10.28
C LEU A 308 6.54 -9.87 9.13
N LYS A 309 5.21 -10.00 9.00
CA LYS A 309 4.43 -9.27 7.98
C LYS A 309 4.45 -7.76 8.18
N ARG A 310 4.71 -7.28 9.40
CA ARG A 310 4.90 -5.86 9.72
C ARG A 310 6.37 -5.41 9.59
N GLY A 311 7.28 -6.28 9.14
CA GLY A 311 8.70 -5.95 8.96
C GLY A 311 9.47 -5.73 10.27
N LEU A 312 8.93 -6.14 11.41
CA LEU A 312 9.55 -5.94 12.71
C LEU A 312 10.59 -7.04 12.99
N SER A 313 11.83 -6.66 13.26
CA SER A 313 12.91 -7.56 13.70
C SER A 313 12.70 -8.03 15.15
N ASP A 314 13.28 -9.18 15.53
CA ASP A 314 13.35 -9.64 16.93
C ASP A 314 14.78 -9.46 17.45
N GLU A 315 15.18 -8.21 17.63
CA GLU A 315 16.57 -7.86 17.98
C GLU A 315 16.97 -8.35 19.38
N LEU A 316 15.98 -8.51 20.26
CA LEU A 316 16.17 -8.98 21.63
C LEU A 316 16.16 -10.51 21.74
N GLY A 317 15.84 -11.22 20.66
CA GLY A 317 15.64 -12.68 20.68
C GLY A 317 14.48 -13.11 21.59
N ALA A 318 13.50 -12.23 21.82
CA ALA A 318 12.39 -12.46 22.73
C ALA A 318 11.52 -13.63 22.24
N GLU A 319 11.34 -13.77 20.94
CA GLU A 319 10.51 -14.81 20.34
C GLU A 319 11.08 -16.20 20.64
N ALA A 320 12.39 -16.38 20.44
CA ALA A 320 13.05 -17.66 20.76
C ALA A 320 12.88 -18.01 22.24
N MET A 321 13.08 -17.04 23.14
CA MET A 321 12.89 -17.25 24.58
C MET A 321 11.43 -17.59 24.92
N MET A 322 10.45 -16.98 24.24
CA MET A 322 9.04 -17.30 24.43
C MET A 322 8.69 -18.73 24.00
N PHE A 323 9.25 -19.21 22.88
CA PHE A 323 9.08 -20.60 22.44
C PHE A 323 9.77 -21.58 23.38
N ASP A 324 10.98 -21.28 23.86
CA ASP A 324 11.68 -22.11 24.87
C ASP A 324 10.87 -22.22 26.17
N ALA A 325 10.27 -21.11 26.61
CA ALA A 325 9.39 -21.10 27.78
C ALA A 325 8.13 -21.96 27.55
N LEU A 326 7.52 -21.86 26.37
CA LEU A 326 6.38 -22.70 26.02
C LEU A 326 6.76 -24.19 25.98
N ASP A 327 7.87 -24.54 25.33
CA ASP A 327 8.41 -25.91 25.28
C ASP A 327 8.60 -26.49 26.69
N LYS A 328 9.13 -25.68 27.62
CA LYS A 328 9.33 -26.08 29.02
C LYS A 328 7.99 -26.39 29.70
N VAL A 329 6.99 -25.54 29.52
CA VAL A 329 5.65 -25.74 30.11
C VAL A 329 4.97 -26.95 29.51
N GLU A 330 4.99 -27.12 28.19
CA GLU A 330 4.37 -28.28 27.52
C GLU A 330 5.04 -29.61 27.90
N LYS A 331 6.37 -29.62 28.10
CA LYS A 331 7.10 -30.79 28.63
C LYS A 331 6.65 -31.14 30.05
N GLN A 332 6.43 -30.15 30.91
CA GLN A 332 5.92 -30.36 32.27
C GLN A 332 4.49 -30.90 32.25
N LEU A 333 3.64 -30.38 31.35
CA LEU A 333 2.24 -30.80 31.22
C LEU A 333 2.07 -32.13 30.47
N LYS A 334 3.07 -32.56 29.69
CA LYS A 334 3.04 -33.72 28.79
C LYS A 334 1.93 -33.65 27.74
N LYS A 335 1.49 -32.44 27.39
CA LYS A 335 0.46 -32.15 26.39
C LYS A 335 0.65 -30.72 25.86
N PRO A 336 0.11 -30.38 24.68
CA PRO A 336 0.04 -29.00 24.21
C PRO A 336 -0.70 -28.09 25.21
N LEU A 337 -0.24 -26.86 25.36
CA LEU A 337 -0.86 -25.90 26.28
C LEU A 337 -2.07 -25.24 25.62
N MET A 338 -3.25 -25.47 26.17
CA MET A 338 -4.49 -24.78 25.75
C MET A 338 -4.60 -23.42 26.43
N ARG A 339 -5.08 -22.40 25.72
CA ARG A 339 -5.24 -21.02 26.24
C ARG A 339 -6.30 -20.90 27.33
N ASN A 340 -7.21 -21.87 27.44
CA ASN A 340 -8.20 -21.97 28.53
C ASN A 340 -7.70 -22.80 29.73
N ASP A 341 -6.48 -23.36 29.67
CA ASP A 341 -5.84 -24.05 30.79
C ASP A 341 -5.24 -23.01 31.75
N ASN A 342 -6.03 -22.59 32.75
CA ASN A 342 -5.63 -21.54 33.69
C ASN A 342 -4.29 -21.84 34.40
N GLN A 343 -4.08 -23.10 34.81
CA GLN A 343 -2.85 -23.48 35.53
C GLN A 343 -1.64 -23.47 34.60
N GLY A 344 -1.77 -24.06 33.41
CA GLY A 344 -0.71 -24.04 32.41
C GLY A 344 -0.36 -22.63 31.94
N MET A 345 -1.36 -21.76 31.74
CA MET A 345 -1.15 -20.37 31.37
C MET A 345 -0.48 -19.57 32.49
N SER A 346 -0.79 -19.82 33.76
CA SER A 346 -0.05 -19.20 34.89
C SER A 346 1.43 -19.60 34.90
N LEU A 347 1.77 -20.86 34.58
CA LEU A 347 3.16 -21.29 34.46
C LEU A 347 3.87 -20.58 33.30
N LEU A 348 3.21 -20.45 32.15
CA LEU A 348 3.77 -19.75 30.99
C LEU A 348 4.00 -18.26 31.29
N MET A 349 3.02 -17.58 31.92
CA MET A 349 3.17 -16.18 32.31
C MET A 349 4.33 -15.97 33.29
N ALA A 350 4.53 -16.88 34.25
CA ALA A 350 5.66 -16.80 35.16
C ALA A 350 7.03 -16.96 34.47
N GLU A 351 7.12 -17.73 33.39
CA GLU A 351 8.33 -17.78 32.56
C GLU A 351 8.49 -16.50 31.71
N PHE A 352 7.40 -15.95 31.16
CA PHE A 352 7.43 -14.68 30.45
C PHE A 352 7.85 -13.51 31.36
N ASP A 353 7.44 -13.49 32.62
CA ASP A 353 7.91 -12.48 33.58
C ASP A 353 9.42 -12.52 33.82
N LYS A 354 10.02 -13.71 33.79
CA LYS A 354 11.49 -13.87 33.88
C LYS A 354 12.16 -13.34 32.62
N ILE A 355 11.60 -13.64 31.45
CA ILE A 355 12.08 -13.14 30.16
C ILE A 355 12.00 -11.60 30.13
N ASN A 356 10.85 -11.04 30.51
CA ASN A 356 10.64 -9.59 30.57
C ASN A 356 11.67 -8.91 31.48
N LYS A 357 11.91 -9.45 32.69
CA LYS A 357 12.96 -8.95 33.59
C LYS A 357 14.36 -9.02 32.98
N LYS A 358 14.68 -10.12 32.28
CA LYS A 358 15.97 -10.31 31.60
C LYS A 358 16.16 -9.31 30.45
N LEU A 359 15.10 -9.03 29.70
CA LEU A 359 15.12 -8.12 28.56
C LEU A 359 14.92 -6.65 28.96
N GLY A 360 14.70 -6.35 30.24
CA GLY A 360 14.39 -5.01 30.72
C GLY A 360 13.03 -4.49 30.23
N ILE A 361 12.11 -5.39 29.88
CA ILE A 361 10.76 -5.06 29.42
C ILE A 361 9.83 -4.96 30.61
N ASN A 362 9.17 -3.83 30.78
CA ASN A 362 8.12 -3.62 31.76
C ASN A 362 6.80 -3.33 31.03
N PRO A 363 5.75 -4.17 31.20
CA PRO A 363 4.45 -3.94 30.56
C PRO A 363 3.82 -2.58 30.89
N ASN A 364 4.15 -2.01 32.06
CA ASN A 364 3.65 -0.71 32.48
C ASN A 364 4.28 0.47 31.71
N ASP A 365 5.33 0.24 30.92
CA ASP A 365 5.97 1.27 30.10
C ASP A 365 5.26 1.48 28.75
N LEU A 366 4.23 0.68 28.41
CA LEU A 366 3.51 0.82 27.14
C LEU A 366 2.99 2.25 26.89
N PRO A 367 2.34 2.95 27.84
CA PRO A 367 1.90 4.33 27.64
C PRO A 367 3.05 5.30 27.32
N LYS A 368 4.23 5.06 27.90
CA LYS A 368 5.43 5.86 27.63
C LYS A 368 5.94 5.63 26.20
N TYR A 369 5.94 4.38 25.73
CA TYR A 369 6.33 4.08 24.34
C TYR A 369 5.33 4.64 23.33
N GLU A 370 4.03 4.60 23.65
CA GLU A 370 2.99 5.24 22.85
C GLU A 370 3.23 6.75 22.74
N GLU A 371 3.43 7.44 23.86
CA GLU A 371 3.72 8.88 23.87
C GLU A 371 4.97 9.22 23.05
N GLN A 372 6.05 8.46 23.19
CA GLN A 372 7.27 8.64 22.40
C GLN A 372 7.04 8.43 20.90
N LEU A 373 6.23 7.44 20.52
CA LEU A 373 5.88 7.19 19.12
C LEU A 373 5.04 8.34 18.56
N GLU A 374 4.05 8.81 19.32
CA GLU A 374 3.20 9.94 18.92
C GLU A 374 4.02 11.21 18.69
N LEU A 375 4.99 11.50 19.54
CA LEU A 375 5.90 12.63 19.35
C LEU A 375 6.79 12.48 18.11
N LYS A 376 7.27 11.28 17.82
CA LYS A 376 8.07 11.01 16.61
C LYS A 376 7.24 11.21 15.33
N ILE A 377 6.02 10.68 15.31
CA ILE A 377 5.09 10.84 14.19
C ILE A 377 4.74 12.32 14.00
N ALA A 378 4.38 13.01 15.09
CA ALA A 378 4.07 14.44 15.08
C ALA A 378 5.22 15.28 14.52
N LYS A 379 6.45 14.98 14.93
CA LYS A 379 7.64 15.67 14.40
C LYS A 379 7.81 15.44 12.90
N ALA A 380 7.73 14.19 12.44
CA ALA A 380 7.88 13.86 11.02
C ALA A 380 6.80 14.54 10.15
N GLN A 381 5.55 14.55 10.62
CA GLN A 381 4.44 15.25 9.96
C GLN A 381 4.65 16.77 9.91
N LEU A 382 5.21 17.38 10.95
CA LEU A 382 5.56 18.80 10.94
C LEU A 382 6.75 19.10 10.01
N GLU A 383 7.71 18.19 9.88
CA GLU A 383 8.82 18.31 8.90
C GLU A 383 8.29 18.27 7.46
N GLU A 384 7.38 17.34 7.17
CA GLU A 384 6.71 17.25 5.88
C GLU A 384 5.86 18.49 5.59
N LEU A 385 5.03 18.92 6.54
CA LEU A 385 4.22 20.13 6.39
C LEU A 385 5.08 21.38 6.16
N LYS A 386 6.20 21.51 6.88
CA LYS A 386 7.16 22.61 6.67
C LYS A 386 7.73 22.57 5.27
N LYS A 387 8.15 21.39 4.80
CA LYS A 387 8.70 21.20 3.45
C LYS A 387 7.68 21.59 2.38
N GLU A 388 6.46 21.02 2.42
CA GLU A 388 5.40 21.32 1.45
C GLU A 388 5.05 22.80 1.42
N THR A 389 4.97 23.42 2.60
CA THR A 389 4.69 24.85 2.73
C THR A 389 5.81 25.69 2.10
N THR A 390 7.07 25.37 2.39
CA THR A 390 8.22 26.08 1.80
C THR A 390 8.25 25.92 0.28
N GLU A 391 8.05 24.71 -0.24
CA GLU A 391 8.01 24.44 -1.68
C GLU A 391 6.86 25.21 -2.38
N ALA A 392 5.68 25.26 -1.76
CA ALA A 392 4.55 26.03 -2.27
C ALA A 392 4.86 27.54 -2.32
N MET A 393 5.48 28.06 -1.26
CA MET A 393 5.90 29.47 -1.19
C MET A 393 6.98 29.82 -2.21
N GLU A 394 8.01 28.98 -2.36
CA GLU A 394 9.06 29.17 -3.37
C GLU A 394 8.50 29.11 -4.79
N THR A 395 7.52 28.23 -5.03
CA THR A 395 6.83 28.15 -6.33
C THR A 395 6.04 29.42 -6.61
N GLN A 396 5.38 29.99 -5.60
CA GLN A 396 4.62 31.23 -5.74
C GLN A 396 5.53 32.44 -5.96
N ALA A 397 6.65 32.54 -5.23
CA ALA A 397 7.61 33.64 -5.34
C ALA A 397 8.28 33.73 -6.72
N LYS A 398 8.32 32.64 -7.48
CA LYS A 398 8.84 32.62 -8.86
C LYS A 398 7.91 33.28 -9.89
N LYS A 399 6.64 33.52 -9.55
CA LYS A 399 5.67 34.19 -10.44
C LYS A 399 5.93 35.70 -10.45
N GLU A 400 5.94 36.31 -11.64
CA GLU A 400 6.25 37.74 -11.84
C GLU A 400 5.37 38.66 -10.98
N GLU A 401 4.12 38.26 -10.72
CA GLU A 401 3.15 39.00 -9.89
C GLU A 401 3.53 39.12 -8.40
N PHE A 402 4.48 38.29 -7.91
CA PHE A 402 4.81 38.17 -6.48
C PHE A 402 6.31 38.35 -6.18
N GLN A 403 7.11 38.82 -7.14
CA GLN A 403 8.57 38.95 -6.98
C GLN A 403 9.00 39.96 -5.90
N ASP A 404 8.15 40.95 -5.60
CA ASP A 404 8.42 41.98 -4.59
C ASP A 404 7.91 41.59 -3.18
N GLU A 405 7.25 40.43 -3.03
CA GLU A 405 6.70 39.98 -1.74
C GLU A 405 7.72 39.18 -0.93
N GLN A 406 7.90 39.54 0.34
CA GLN A 406 8.81 38.84 1.24
C GLN A 406 8.17 37.52 1.72
N MET A 407 8.91 36.41 1.56
CA MET A 407 8.49 35.11 2.09
C MET A 407 8.31 35.18 3.62
N VAL A 408 7.12 34.83 4.09
CA VAL A 408 6.79 34.73 5.51
C VAL A 408 7.39 33.45 6.14
N ASP A 409 7.69 33.50 7.43
CA ASP A 409 8.15 32.31 8.16
C ASP A 409 7.00 31.27 8.25
N PRO A 410 7.20 29.99 7.89
CA PRO A 410 6.19 28.95 8.08
C PRO A 410 5.60 28.88 9.49
N LYS A 411 6.34 29.28 10.52
CA LYS A 411 5.85 29.37 11.91
C LYS A 411 4.76 30.41 12.12
N SER A 412 4.75 31.44 11.27
CA SER A 412 3.77 32.53 11.33
C SER A 412 2.46 32.19 10.62
N LEU A 413 2.46 31.12 9.81
CA LEU A 413 1.28 30.68 9.07
C LEU A 413 0.23 30.09 10.00
N ASP A 414 -1.02 30.27 9.59
CA ASP A 414 -2.17 29.72 10.28
C ASP A 414 -2.92 28.81 9.32
N ILE A 415 -2.74 27.50 9.51
CA ILE A 415 -3.34 26.47 8.64
C ILE A 415 -4.86 26.61 8.55
N ARG A 416 -5.50 27.21 9.56
CA ARG A 416 -6.95 27.46 9.58
C ARG A 416 -7.42 28.35 8.43
N ASN A 417 -6.54 29.17 7.85
CA ASN A 417 -6.86 29.99 6.68
C ASN A 417 -6.92 29.18 5.37
N PHE A 418 -6.51 27.91 5.40
CA PHE A 418 -6.38 27.03 4.24
C PHE A 418 -7.29 25.79 4.30
N ILE A 419 -8.12 25.65 5.36
CA ILE A 419 -9.04 24.52 5.63
C ILE A 419 -10.50 25.01 5.64
#